data_AF-A0A2V7VDY2-F1
#
_entry.id   AF-A0A2V7VDY2-F1
#
_cell.length_a   1.000
_cell.length_b   1.000
_cell.length_c   1.000
_cell.angle_alpha   90.00
_cell.angle_beta   90.00
_cell.angle_gamma   90.00
#
_symmetry.space_group_name_H-M   'P 1'
#
loop_
_entity.id
_entity.type
_entity.pdbx_description
1 polymer ?
#
loop_
_entity_poly.entity_id
_entity_poly.type
_entity_poly.pdbx_seq_one_letter_code
_entity_poly.pdbx_strand_id
1 'polypeptide(L)'
;MNQPEAGSGRPDPSSERITPAYASSENRLPEYPAYALRAGCRDGVVPVRVVIDTDGNVAAQQDIPDRPLPSDECHMAFRAAVQSAVKDWKFAPAFRQKPVPGPDPRAPILRWEQTPITIYLDFEFSFQIVQGKGVVRTR
;
A
#
# COMPACT_ATOMS: atom_id res chain seq x y z
N MET A 1 2.29 -26.49 -40.66
CA MET A 1 1.58 -25.22 -40.90
C MET A 1 0.84 -24.91 -39.61
N ASN A 2 1.45 -24.12 -38.72
CA ASN A 2 0.85 -23.76 -37.43
C ASN A 2 0.24 -22.36 -37.56
N GLN A 3 -1.07 -22.24 -37.41
CA GLN A 3 -1.72 -20.95 -37.20
C GLN A 3 -1.54 -20.54 -35.73
N PRO A 4 -1.22 -19.26 -35.43
CA PRO A 4 -1.33 -18.74 -34.09
C PRO A 4 -2.81 -18.43 -33.82
N GLU A 5 -3.40 -19.06 -32.80
CA GLU A 5 -4.71 -18.66 -32.30
C GLU A 5 -4.58 -17.26 -31.70
N ALA A 6 -5.17 -16.29 -32.40
CA ALA A 6 -5.28 -14.92 -31.94
C ALA A 6 -6.12 -14.89 -30.66
N GLY A 7 -5.49 -14.46 -29.57
CA GLY A 7 -6.19 -14.13 -28.32
C GLY A 7 -7.23 -13.05 -28.57
N SER A 8 -8.50 -13.43 -28.60
CA SER A 8 -9.64 -12.52 -28.57
C SER A 8 -10.56 -12.88 -27.40
N GLY A 9 -10.02 -12.86 -26.19
CA GLY A 9 -10.84 -12.79 -24.99
C GLY A 9 -11.40 -11.39 -24.85
N ARG A 10 -12.66 -11.17 -25.25
CA ARG A 10 -13.41 -10.00 -24.75
C ARG A 10 -13.27 -9.97 -23.22
N PRO A 11 -12.95 -8.83 -22.60
CA PRO A 11 -12.97 -8.73 -21.14
C PRO A 11 -14.34 -9.20 -20.65
N ASP A 12 -14.35 -10.18 -19.75
CA ASP A 12 -15.59 -10.72 -19.19
C ASP A 12 -16.36 -9.58 -18.50
N PRO A 13 -17.55 -9.20 -18.99
CA PRO A 13 -18.39 -8.18 -18.37
C PRO A 13 -18.98 -8.64 -17.03
N SER A 14 -18.52 -9.75 -16.44
CA SER A 14 -18.84 -10.19 -15.09
C SER A 14 -17.67 -10.08 -14.11
N SER A 15 -16.45 -9.75 -14.56
CA SER A 15 -15.29 -9.66 -13.67
C SER A 15 -15.34 -8.35 -12.88
N GLU A 16 -15.72 -8.44 -11.62
CA GLU A 16 -15.54 -7.39 -10.63
C GLU A 16 -14.08 -6.92 -10.59
N ARG A 17 -13.86 -5.61 -10.48
CA ARG A 17 -12.51 -5.03 -10.44
C ARG A 17 -12.30 -4.27 -9.14
N ILE A 18 -11.06 -4.27 -8.67
CA ILE A 18 -10.64 -3.38 -7.58
C ILE A 18 -9.70 -2.32 -8.18
N THR A 19 -10.03 -1.05 -7.97
CA THR A 19 -9.09 0.05 -8.27
C THR A 19 -7.99 0.04 -7.21
N PRO A 20 -6.70 0.07 -7.59
CA PRO A 20 -5.61 0.16 -6.62
C PRO A 20 -5.71 1.45 -5.80
N ALA A 21 -5.42 1.37 -4.50
CA ALA A 21 -5.15 2.55 -3.68
C ALA A 21 -3.72 3.04 -3.99
N TYR A 22 -3.56 4.35 -4.15
CA TYR A 22 -2.25 4.98 -4.38
C TYR A 22 -1.91 5.91 -3.23
N ALA A 23 -0.71 5.80 -2.67
CA ALA A 23 -0.22 6.71 -1.65
C ALA A 23 -0.03 8.12 -2.25
N SER A 24 -0.43 9.15 -1.49
CA SER A 24 -0.14 10.54 -1.86
C SER A 24 1.37 10.77 -1.95
N SER A 25 1.81 11.53 -2.95
CA SER A 25 3.21 11.96 -3.08
C SER A 25 3.67 12.89 -1.95
N GLU A 26 2.72 13.45 -1.19
CA GLU A 26 3.00 14.31 -0.03
C GLU A 26 3.26 13.53 1.27
N ASN A 27 3.02 12.21 1.26
CA ASN A 27 3.28 11.35 2.40
C ASN A 27 4.78 11.33 2.70
N ARG A 28 5.15 11.79 3.89
CA ARG A 28 6.55 11.80 4.33
C ARG A 28 6.95 10.42 4.82
N LEU A 29 8.12 9.97 4.40
CA LEU A 29 8.74 8.78 4.98
C LEU A 29 9.04 8.99 6.47
N PRO A 30 9.08 7.90 7.26
CA PRO A 30 9.52 7.98 8.64
C PRO A 30 10.96 8.49 8.71
N GLU A 31 11.23 9.29 9.74
CA GLU A 31 12.58 9.75 10.02
C GLU A 31 13.35 8.68 10.80
N TYR A 32 14.67 8.65 10.59
CA TYR A 32 15.55 7.80 11.40
C TYR A 32 15.55 8.32 12.85
N PRO A 33 15.15 7.53 13.86
CA PRO A 33 15.04 8.04 15.22
C PRO A 33 16.39 8.48 15.78
N ALA A 34 16.49 9.74 16.24
CA ALA A 34 17.74 10.28 16.78
C ALA A 34 18.27 9.50 18.00
N TYR A 35 17.36 8.97 18.83
CA TYR A 35 17.77 8.14 19.97
C TYR A 35 18.30 6.77 19.53
N ALA A 36 17.72 6.14 18.52
CA ALA A 36 18.22 4.89 17.94
C ALA A 36 19.62 5.09 17.34
N LEU A 37 19.84 6.22 16.66
CA LEU A 37 21.15 6.59 16.12
C LEU A 37 22.20 6.74 17.24
N ARG A 38 21.85 7.43 18.34
CA ARG A 38 22.75 7.58 19.51
C ARG A 38 22.99 6.27 20.25
N ALA A 39 22.02 5.37 20.26
CA ALA A 39 22.13 4.03 20.84
C ALA A 39 22.94 3.06 19.96
N GLY A 40 23.39 3.49 18.78
CA GLY A 40 24.21 2.67 17.88
C GLY A 40 23.42 1.69 17.02
N CYS A 41 22.09 1.81 16.95
CA CYS A 41 21.27 1.08 15.99
C CYS A 41 21.72 1.44 14.57
N ARG A 42 21.94 0.44 13.71
CA ARG A 42 22.52 0.62 12.37
C ARG A 42 21.49 0.43 11.26
N ASP A 43 21.09 -0.81 11.06
CA ASP A 43 20.21 -1.22 9.97
C ASP A 43 19.02 -1.99 10.55
N GLY A 44 17.86 -1.83 9.92
CA GLY A 44 16.65 -2.56 10.29
C GLY A 44 15.61 -2.46 9.19
N VAL A 45 14.77 -3.49 9.07
CA VAL A 45 13.63 -3.48 8.16
C VAL A 45 12.36 -3.60 8.97
N VAL A 46 11.41 -2.71 8.70
CA VAL A 46 10.11 -2.68 9.36
C VAL A 46 9.02 -2.96 8.32
N PRO A 47 8.50 -4.20 8.25
CA PRO A 47 7.27 -4.49 7.54
C PRO A 47 6.07 -3.93 8.30
N VAL A 48 5.12 -3.32 7.60
CA VAL A 48 3.86 -2.85 8.17
C VAL A 48 2.73 -3.02 7.17
N ARG A 49 1.61 -3.55 7.65
CA ARG A 49 0.34 -3.56 6.93
C ARG A 49 -0.46 -2.31 7.30
N VAL A 50 -0.79 -1.51 6.31
CA VAL A 50 -1.57 -0.27 6.46
C VAL A 50 -2.99 -0.54 5.97
N VAL A 51 -3.96 -0.45 6.88
CA VAL A 51 -5.39 -0.55 6.53
C VAL A 51 -5.89 0.84 6.19
N ILE A 52 -6.49 0.97 5.01
CA ILE A 52 -6.96 2.23 4.43
C ILE A 52 -8.49 2.19 4.40
N ASP A 53 -9.13 3.20 4.98
CA ASP A 53 -10.59 3.34 4.96
C ASP A 53 -11.15 3.73 3.58
N THR A 54 -12.47 3.85 3.49
CA THR A 54 -13.18 4.23 2.26
C THR A 54 -12.90 5.65 1.79
N ASP A 55 -12.32 6.50 2.66
CA ASP A 55 -12.01 7.90 2.38
C ASP A 55 -10.51 8.08 2.08
N GLY A 56 -9.73 7.00 2.08
CA GLY A 56 -8.29 7.04 1.79
C GLY A 56 -7.43 7.42 2.99
N ASN A 57 -7.94 7.36 4.22
CA ASN A 57 -7.15 7.57 5.44
C ASN A 57 -6.65 6.24 6.01
N VAL A 58 -5.53 6.30 6.75
CA VAL A 58 -5.07 5.14 7.53
C VAL A 58 -6.00 4.90 8.71
N ALA A 59 -6.72 3.78 8.68
CA ALA A 59 -7.62 3.35 9.75
C ALA A 59 -6.90 2.50 10.80
N ALA A 60 -5.93 1.69 10.38
CA ALA A 60 -5.15 0.84 11.28
C ALA A 60 -3.77 0.52 10.69
N GLN A 61 -2.87 0.10 11.58
CA GLN A 61 -1.55 -0.42 11.23
C GLN A 61 -1.37 -1.75 11.93
N GLN A 62 -0.91 -2.77 11.20
CA GLN A 62 -0.82 -4.14 11.68
C GLN A 62 0.55 -4.73 11.32
N ASP A 63 0.94 -5.76 12.06
CA ASP A 63 2.07 -6.60 11.66
C ASP A 63 1.68 -7.46 10.45
N ILE A 64 2.65 -7.73 9.59
CA ILE A 64 2.47 -8.67 8.48
C ILE A 64 2.69 -10.09 9.04
N PRO A 65 1.70 -11.00 9.01
CA PRO A 65 1.79 -12.30 9.69
C PRO A 65 3.03 -13.12 9.36
N ASP A 66 3.48 -13.10 8.10
CA ASP A 66 4.62 -13.89 7.62
C ASP A 66 5.95 -13.13 7.64
N ARG A 67 5.97 -11.90 8.18
CA ARG A 67 7.17 -11.04 8.29
C ARG A 67 7.24 -10.43 9.69
N PRO A 68 7.50 -11.25 10.73
CA PRO A 68 7.55 -10.76 12.09
C PRO A 68 8.72 -9.78 12.27
N LEU A 69 8.46 -8.71 13.01
CA LEU A 69 9.50 -7.77 13.41
C LEU A 69 10.24 -8.31 14.65
N PRO A 70 11.59 -8.31 14.65
CA PRO A 70 12.36 -8.58 15.86
C PRO A 70 11.95 -7.65 17.02
N SER A 71 11.96 -8.19 18.25
CA SER A 71 11.54 -7.45 19.45
C SER A 71 12.69 -6.73 20.17
N ASP A 72 13.85 -6.58 19.53
CA ASP A 72 14.96 -5.80 20.10
C ASP A 72 14.69 -4.30 20.09
N GLU A 73 15.41 -3.57 20.93
CA GLU A 73 15.22 -2.13 21.14
C GLU A 73 15.33 -1.31 19.84
N CYS A 74 16.22 -1.70 18.92
CA CYS A 74 16.40 -0.98 17.67
C CYS A 74 15.21 -1.15 16.72
N HIS A 75 14.72 -2.38 16.55
CA HIS A 75 13.53 -2.62 15.73
C HIS A 75 12.28 -1.99 16.34
N MET A 76 12.15 -2.01 17.67
CA MET A 76 11.04 -1.33 18.32
C MET A 76 11.09 0.19 18.13
N ALA A 77 12.30 0.77 18.12
CA ALA A 77 12.49 2.18 17.83
C ALA A 77 12.09 2.55 16.40
N PHE A 78 12.50 1.73 15.43
CA PHE A 78 12.15 1.91 14.03
C PHE A 78 10.64 1.73 13.80
N ARG A 79 10.01 0.73 14.45
CA ARG A 79 8.55 0.53 14.43
C ARG A 79 7.80 1.76 14.91
N ALA A 80 8.22 2.35 16.02
CA ALA A 80 7.59 3.56 16.54
C ALA A 80 7.68 4.74 15.55
N ALA A 81 8.83 4.92 14.88
CA ALA A 81 8.97 5.94 13.84
C ALA A 81 8.06 5.68 12.64
N VAL A 82 8.02 4.44 12.14
CA VAL A 82 7.10 4.06 11.05
C VAL A 82 5.66 4.34 11.46
N GLN A 83 5.25 3.89 12.65
CA GLN A 83 3.90 4.09 13.12
C GLN A 83 3.50 5.55 13.22
N SER A 84 4.41 6.38 13.72
CA SER A 84 4.18 7.82 13.85
C SER A 84 4.06 8.53 12.50
N ALA A 85 4.83 8.13 11.48
CA ALA A 85 4.78 8.75 10.16
C ALA A 85 3.57 8.28 9.34
N VAL A 86 3.32 6.98 9.34
CA VAL A 86 2.30 6.35 8.50
C VAL A 86 0.89 6.66 8.97
N LYS A 87 0.65 6.92 10.26
CA LYS A 87 -0.70 7.23 10.78
C LYS A 87 -1.37 8.41 10.07
N ASP A 88 -0.58 9.36 9.59
CA ASP A 88 -1.06 10.60 8.97
C ASP A 88 -1.04 10.52 7.43
N TRP A 89 -0.61 9.40 6.86
CA TRP A 89 -0.59 9.20 5.41
C TRP A 89 -1.98 9.23 4.79
N LYS A 90 -2.04 9.75 3.57
CA LYS A 90 -3.25 9.80 2.75
C LYS A 90 -3.09 8.98 1.48
N PHE A 91 -4.20 8.43 1.02
CA PHE A 91 -4.28 7.58 -0.15
C PHE A 91 -5.45 8.02 -1.03
N ALA A 92 -5.35 7.75 -2.33
CA ALA A 92 -6.52 7.76 -3.19
C ALA A 92 -7.49 6.64 -2.72
N PRO A 93 -8.79 6.92 -2.54
CA PRO A 93 -9.76 5.89 -2.17
C PRO A 93 -9.78 4.72 -3.15
N ALA A 94 -9.88 3.51 -2.61
CA ALA A 94 -10.06 2.30 -3.40
C ALA A 94 -11.55 2.05 -3.68
N PHE A 95 -11.83 1.52 -4.87
CA PHE A 95 -13.19 1.22 -5.29
C PHE A 95 -13.31 -0.21 -5.80
N ARG A 96 -14.41 -0.85 -5.42
CA ARG A 96 -14.93 -2.05 -6.07
C ARG A 96 -15.79 -1.60 -7.24
N GLN A 97 -15.47 -2.08 -8.44
CA GLN A 97 -16.15 -1.71 -9.66
C GLN A 97 -16.94 -2.91 -10.19
N LYS A 98 -18.25 -2.70 -10.38
CA LYS A 98 -19.14 -3.68 -10.98
C LYS A 98 -19.65 -3.17 -12.33
N PRO A 99 -19.59 -3.98 -13.38
CA PRO A 99 -20.14 -3.60 -14.67
C PRO A 99 -21.67 -3.53 -14.56
N VAL A 100 -22.26 -2.43 -15.04
CA VAL A 100 -23.70 -2.27 -15.12
C VAL A 100 -24.11 -1.99 -16.56
N PRO A 101 -25.27 -2.50 -17.03
CA PRO A 101 -25.77 -2.19 -18.37
C PRO A 101 -25.85 -0.69 -18.61
N GLY A 102 -25.47 -0.27 -19.81
CA GLY A 102 -25.68 1.10 -20.28
C GLY A 102 -27.18 1.42 -20.44
N PRO A 103 -27.55 2.71 -20.51
CA PRO A 103 -28.94 3.13 -20.65
C PRO A 103 -29.56 2.76 -22.00
N ASP A 104 -28.73 2.56 -23.02
CA ASP A 104 -29.16 2.10 -24.35
C ASP A 104 -28.74 0.63 -24.55
N PRO A 105 -29.69 -0.32 -24.61
CA PRO A 105 -29.40 -1.73 -24.90
C PRO A 105 -28.81 -1.96 -26.30
N ARG A 106 -28.97 -1.00 -27.23
CA ARG A 106 -28.52 -1.10 -28.64
C ARG A 106 -27.12 -0.53 -28.84
N ALA A 107 -26.61 0.25 -27.89
CA ALA A 107 -25.26 0.79 -27.87
C ALA A 107 -24.58 0.39 -26.54
N PRO A 108 -23.87 -0.75 -26.50
CA PRO A 108 -23.32 -1.30 -25.26
C PRO A 108 -22.12 -0.48 -24.77
N ILE A 109 -22.38 0.70 -24.22
CA ILE A 109 -21.41 1.45 -23.43
C ILE A 109 -21.42 0.82 -22.04
N LEU A 110 -20.34 0.10 -21.72
CA LEU A 110 -20.12 -0.43 -20.38
C LEU A 110 -20.01 0.73 -19.37
N ARG A 111 -20.89 0.73 -18.37
CA ARG A 111 -20.80 1.60 -17.20
C ARG A 111 -20.27 0.80 -16.03
N TRP A 112 -19.64 1.49 -15.10
CA TRP A 112 -19.11 0.89 -13.88
C TRP A 112 -19.77 1.56 -12.68
N GLU A 113 -20.47 0.78 -11.88
CA GLU A 113 -20.84 1.19 -10.53
C GLU A 113 -19.59 1.08 -9.66
N GLN A 114 -19.31 2.12 -8.87
CA GLN A 114 -18.16 2.18 -7.98
C GLN A 114 -18.63 2.23 -6.54
N THR A 115 -18.19 1.27 -5.73
CA THR A 115 -18.43 1.24 -4.29
C THR A 115 -17.09 1.43 -3.57
N PRO A 116 -16.93 2.47 -2.71
CA PRO A 116 -15.73 2.60 -1.89
C PRO A 116 -15.52 1.36 -1.03
N ILE A 117 -14.27 0.95 -0.84
CA ILE A 117 -13.93 -0.21 -0.01
C ILE A 117 -12.75 0.09 0.90
N THR A 118 -12.74 -0.55 2.07
CA THR A 118 -11.54 -0.69 2.90
C THR A 118 -10.60 -1.70 2.25
N ILE A 119 -9.31 -1.36 2.18
CA ILE A 119 -8.25 -2.24 1.68
C ILE A 119 -7.06 -2.20 2.63
N TYR A 120 -6.10 -3.11 2.45
CA TYR A 120 -4.80 -2.99 3.09
C TYR A 120 -3.68 -2.98 2.05
N LEU A 121 -2.59 -2.29 2.35
CA LEU A 121 -1.34 -2.30 1.60
C LEU A 121 -0.20 -2.65 2.55
N ASP A 122 0.70 -3.51 2.08
CA ASP A 122 1.90 -3.90 2.83
C ASP A 122 3.08 -3.04 2.36
N PHE A 123 3.80 -2.44 3.31
CA PHE A 123 4.99 -1.63 3.07
C PHE A 123 6.18 -2.20 3.83
N GLU A 124 7.38 -2.03 3.27
CA GLU A 124 8.63 -2.31 3.97
C GLU A 124 9.50 -1.08 4.01
N PHE A 125 9.89 -0.66 5.21
CA PHE A 125 10.79 0.47 5.43
C PHE A 125 12.16 -0.05 5.85
N SER A 126 13.19 0.28 5.07
CA SER A 126 14.58 -0.01 5.43
C SER A 126 15.23 1.22 6.05
N PHE A 127 15.67 1.08 7.30
CA PHE A 127 16.50 2.02 8.03
C PHE A 127 17.96 1.64 7.82
N GLN A 128 18.81 2.62 7.48
CA GLN A 128 20.23 2.41 7.25
C GLN A 128 21.04 3.62 7.70
N ILE A 129 22.32 3.42 8.02
CA ILE A 129 23.28 4.53 8.18
C ILE A 129 24.13 4.67 6.92
N VAL A 130 24.04 5.83 6.26
CA VAL A 130 24.84 6.18 5.10
C VAL A 130 25.67 7.41 5.45
N GLN A 131 27.00 7.28 5.42
CA GLN A 131 27.95 8.37 5.74
C GLN A 131 27.65 9.03 7.10
N GLY A 132 27.33 8.22 8.11
CA GLY A 132 27.02 8.70 9.47
C GLY A 132 25.63 9.32 9.64
N LYS A 133 24.79 9.34 8.59
CA LYS A 133 23.42 9.84 8.65
C LYS A 133 22.43 8.69 8.54
N GLY A 134 21.38 8.73 9.36
CA GLY A 134 20.25 7.82 9.24
C GLY A 134 19.43 8.12 7.99
N VAL A 135 19.15 7.10 7.20
CA VAL A 135 18.38 7.16 5.96
C VAL A 135 17.28 6.10 6.01
N VAL A 136 16.09 6.47 5.53
CA VAL A 136 14.94 5.57 5.44
C VAL A 136 14.49 5.48 3.99
N ARG A 137 14.17 4.28 3.53
CA ARG A 137 13.65 4.00 2.18
C ARG A 137 12.48 3.04 2.25
N THR A 138 11.52 3.20 1.36
CA THR A 138 10.49 2.19 1.07
C THR A 138 11.00 1.23 0.00
N ARG A 139 10.67 -0.07 0.15
CA ARG A 139 10.94 -1.11 -0.85
C ARG A 139 9.68 -1.54 -1.57
#